data_AF-A0A2M8QWL7-F1
#
_entry.id   AF-A0A2M8QWL7-F1
#
_cell.length_a   1.000
_cell.length_b   1.000
_cell.length_c   1.000
_cell.angle_alpha   90.00
_cell.angle_beta   90.00
_cell.angle_gamma   90.00
#
_symmetry.space_group_name_H-M   'P 1'
#
loop_
_entity.id
_entity.type
_entity.pdbx_description
1 polymer ?
#
loop_
_entity_poly.entity_id
_entity_poly.type
_entity_poly.pdbx_seq_one_letter_code
_entity_poly.pdbx_strand_id
1 'polypeptide(L)'
;EVGSIYTVQGFDLNYVGIVLGTSIDYDFETERLTIDPSKYQDTGGYSGANRFARHKEAMAAKEQIILNSINVLMKRGIYGLAIYAVNDNLKRKLQDMRVEAMKNGI
;
A
#
# COMPACT_ATOMS: atom_id res chain seq x y z
N GLU A 1 -7.20 -16.92 -2.07
CA GLU A 1 -7.44 -16.47 -0.68
C GLU A 1 -7.79 -14.99 -0.73
N VAL A 2 -8.85 -14.56 -0.03
CA VAL A 2 -9.19 -13.13 0.10
C VAL A 2 -8.94 -12.76 1.55
N GLY A 3 -7.99 -11.87 1.76
CA GLY A 3 -7.47 -11.55 3.07
C GLY A 3 -7.27 -10.07 3.25
N SER A 4 -7.60 -9.55 4.43
CA SER A 4 -6.93 -8.33 4.87
C SER A 4 -5.45 -8.68 5.09
N ILE A 5 -4.60 -7.66 5.18
CA ILE A 5 -3.15 -7.71 5.38
C ILE A 5 -2.68 -8.77 6.41
N TYR A 6 -3.58 -9.21 7.30
CA TYR A 6 -3.35 -10.18 8.38
C TYR A 6 -3.55 -11.65 8.04
N THR A 7 -4.27 -12.03 6.97
CA THR A 7 -4.59 -13.45 6.76
C THR A 7 -3.66 -14.16 5.80
N VAL A 8 -2.92 -13.43 4.96
CA VAL A 8 -1.93 -14.05 4.05
C VAL A 8 -0.64 -14.32 4.84
N GLN A 9 -0.62 -15.38 5.64
CA GLN A 9 0.60 -15.86 6.32
C GLN A 9 1.12 -17.12 5.62
N GLY A 10 2.38 -17.06 5.17
CA GLY A 10 3.23 -18.24 4.99
C GLY A 10 3.30 -18.89 3.62
N PHE A 11 2.64 -18.37 2.58
CA PHE A 11 2.71 -18.95 1.23
C PHE A 11 3.05 -17.91 0.17
N ASP A 12 4.04 -18.24 -0.67
CA ASP A 12 4.24 -17.53 -1.93
C ASP A 12 3.04 -17.78 -2.84
N LEU A 13 2.52 -16.73 -3.44
CA LEU A 13 1.35 -16.80 -4.30
C LEU A 13 1.81 -16.68 -5.75
N ASN A 14 1.33 -17.58 -6.60
CA ASN A 14 1.59 -17.51 -8.04
C ASN A 14 1.21 -16.13 -8.61
N TYR A 15 0.09 -15.57 -8.14
CA TYR A 15 -0.37 -14.23 -8.49
C TYR A 15 -0.91 -13.52 -7.25
N VAL A 16 -0.62 -12.22 -7.15
CA VAL A 16 -1.11 -11.36 -6.07
C VAL A 16 -1.94 -10.22 -6.65
N GLY A 17 -3.10 -9.95 -6.05
CA GLY A 17 -3.90 -8.76 -6.30
C GLY A 17 -3.89 -7.86 -5.07
N ILE A 18 -3.49 -6.59 -5.22
CA ILE A 18 -3.49 -5.59 -4.15
C ILE A 18 -4.50 -4.50 -4.48
N VAL A 19 -5.41 -4.25 -3.55
CA VAL A 19 -6.32 -3.09 -3.59
C VAL A 19 -5.82 -2.04 -2.61
N LEU A 20 -5.37 -0.90 -3.13
CA LEU A 20 -4.97 0.26 -2.35
C LEU A 20 -6.21 1.12 -2.08
N GLY A 21 -6.67 1.08 -0.83
CA GLY A 21 -7.86 1.80 -0.36
C GLY A 21 -7.64 3.32 -0.26
N THR A 22 -8.68 4.03 0.18
CA THR A 22 -8.74 5.51 0.22
C THR A 22 -7.70 6.17 1.13
N SER A 23 -7.02 5.41 1.97
CA SER A 23 -5.94 5.89 2.85
C SER A 23 -4.62 6.12 2.11
N ILE A 24 -4.51 5.75 0.83
CA ILE A 24 -3.27 5.88 0.04
C ILE A 24 -3.61 6.60 -1.26
N ASP A 25 -2.91 7.69 -1.55
CA ASP A 25 -3.03 8.40 -2.81
C ASP A 25 -1.66 8.84 -3.33
N TYR A 26 -1.65 9.57 -4.44
CA TYR A 26 -0.46 10.15 -5.02
C TYR A 26 -0.59 11.67 -5.12
N ASP A 27 0.45 12.37 -4.70
CA ASP A 27 0.57 13.82 -4.88
C ASP A 27 1.51 14.10 -6.07
N PHE A 28 0.97 14.73 -7.10
CA PHE A 28 1.72 15.10 -8.31
C PHE A 28 2.60 16.33 -8.13
N GLU A 29 2.37 17.16 -7.11
CA GLU A 29 3.22 18.34 -6.83
C GLU A 29 4.50 17.90 -6.12
N THR A 30 4.39 17.00 -5.15
CA THR A 30 5.54 16.48 -4.38
C THR A 30 6.13 15.18 -4.93
N GLU A 31 5.49 14.61 -5.96
CA GLU A 31 5.80 13.33 -6.59
C GLU A 31 5.88 12.13 -5.63
N ARG A 32 5.10 12.16 -4.54
CA ARG A 32 5.16 11.17 -3.46
C ARG A 32 3.80 10.53 -3.19
N LEU A 33 3.84 9.34 -2.60
CA LEU A 33 2.66 8.75 -2.01
C LEU A 33 2.21 9.60 -0.82
N THR A 34 0.91 9.85 -0.72
CA THR A 34 0.29 10.44 0.45
C THR A 34 -0.47 9.36 1.19
N ILE A 35 -0.27 9.31 2.49
CA ILE A 35 -0.96 8.37 3.37
C ILE A 35 -1.80 9.19 4.31
N ASP A 36 -3.09 8.85 4.40
CA ASP A 36 -4.03 9.41 5.36
C ASP A 36 -4.36 8.34 6.40
N PRO A 37 -3.63 8.30 7.54
CA PRO A 37 -3.84 7.29 8.56
C PRO A 37 -5.20 7.42 9.26
N SER A 38 -5.91 8.55 9.10
CA SER A 38 -7.25 8.73 9.68
C SER A 38 -8.32 7.92 8.95
N LYS A 39 -8.06 7.59 7.67
CA LYS A 39 -8.94 6.76 6.82
C LYS A 39 -8.54 5.28 6.83
N TYR A 40 -7.52 4.91 7.59
CA TYR A 40 -7.03 3.55 7.67
C TYR A 40 -7.88 2.75 8.68
N GLN A 41 -8.73 1.86 8.16
CA GLN A 41 -9.79 1.17 8.93
C GLN A 41 -9.32 0.02 9.82
N ASP A 42 -8.05 -0.33 9.76
CA ASP A 42 -7.49 -1.38 10.57
C ASP A 42 -7.27 -0.85 11.99
N THR A 43 -7.80 -1.52 13.00
CA THR A 43 -7.59 -1.18 14.42
C THR A 43 -6.70 -2.21 15.13
N GLY A 44 -6.31 -3.31 14.45
CA GLY A 44 -5.60 -4.46 15.04
C GLY A 44 -4.08 -4.29 15.12
N GLY A 45 -3.47 -3.58 14.16
CA GLY A 45 -2.02 -3.28 14.14
C GLY A 45 -1.56 -2.20 15.14
N TYR A 46 -2.48 -1.65 15.93
CA TYR A 46 -2.29 -0.43 16.71
C TYR A 46 -1.87 -0.61 18.17
N SER A 47 -1.77 -1.85 18.65
CA SER A 47 -1.35 -2.14 20.03
C SER A 47 0.07 -1.63 20.34
N GLY A 48 0.96 -1.55 19.34
CA GLY A 48 2.30 -0.96 19.49
C GLY A 48 2.37 0.55 19.30
N ALA A 49 1.53 1.13 18.44
CA ALA A 49 1.57 2.56 18.11
C ALA A 49 1.01 3.48 19.21
N ASN A 50 0.20 2.94 20.14
CA ASN A 50 -0.22 3.65 21.35
C ASN A 50 0.92 3.88 22.35
N ARG A 51 2.12 3.31 22.13
CA ARG A 51 3.29 3.49 23.00
C ARG A 51 4.08 4.78 22.70
N PHE A 52 3.79 5.47 21.58
CA PHE A 52 4.44 6.74 21.27
C PHE A 52 3.82 7.88 22.08
N ALA A 53 4.64 8.57 22.87
CA ALA A 53 4.22 9.66 23.76
C ALA A 53 3.67 10.90 23.01
N ARG A 54 3.87 10.98 21.69
CA ARG A 54 3.45 12.11 20.84
C ARG A 54 2.65 11.62 19.62
N HIS A 55 1.54 12.29 19.35
CA HIS A 55 0.63 12.00 18.23
C HIS A 55 1.35 11.92 16.86
N LYS A 56 2.32 12.80 16.62
CA LYS A 56 3.10 12.83 15.37
C LYS A 56 3.98 11.59 15.17
N GLU A 57 4.59 11.07 16.24
CA GLU A 57 5.40 9.85 16.20
C GLU A 57 4.53 8.62 15.97
N ALA A 58 3.35 8.57 16.61
CA ALA A 58 2.38 7.52 16.38
C ALA A 58 1.96 7.49 14.90
N MET A 59 1.63 8.64 14.30
CA MET A 59 1.21 8.77 12.89
C MET A 59 2.29 8.29 11.91
N ALA A 60 3.54 8.71 12.11
CA ALA A 60 4.66 8.24 11.28
C ALA A 60 4.89 6.73 11.41
N ALA A 61 4.72 6.16 12.60
CA ALA A 61 4.79 4.71 12.78
C ALA A 61 3.64 3.98 12.05
N LYS A 62 2.41 4.53 12.05
CA LYS A 62 1.29 3.96 11.28
C LYS A 62 1.62 3.92 9.79
N GLU A 63 2.10 5.05 9.27
CA GLU A 63 2.49 5.19 7.86
C GLU A 63 3.54 4.15 7.47
N GLN A 64 4.57 3.98 8.29
CA GLN A 64 5.61 2.99 8.05
C GLN A 64 5.08 1.55 8.06
N ILE A 65 4.16 1.23 8.97
CA ILE A 65 3.51 -0.10 9.02
C ILE A 65 2.75 -0.35 7.72
N ILE A 66 1.96 0.61 7.26
CA ILE A 66 1.19 0.52 6.00
C ILE A 66 2.12 0.27 4.80
N LEU A 67 3.17 1.08 4.67
CA LEU A 67 4.15 0.95 3.58
C LEU A 67 4.89 -0.39 3.61
N ASN A 68 5.30 -0.84 4.79
CA ASN A 68 5.97 -2.13 4.97
C ASN A 68 5.04 -3.29 4.58
N SER A 69 3.78 -3.24 4.98
CA SER A 69 2.77 -4.23 4.62
C SER A 69 2.57 -4.32 3.12
N ILE A 70 2.46 -3.19 2.43
CA ILE A 70 2.34 -3.14 0.96
C ILE A 70 3.59 -3.74 0.30
N ASN A 71 4.77 -3.34 0.75
CA ASN A 71 6.05 -3.84 0.24
C ASN A 71 6.18 -5.37 0.37
N VAL A 72 5.74 -5.92 1.51
CA VAL A 72 5.72 -7.37 1.74
C VAL A 72 4.77 -8.06 0.77
N LEU A 73 3.54 -7.54 0.60
CA LEU A 73 2.55 -8.13 -0.30
C LEU A 73 3.00 -8.08 -1.77
N MET A 74 3.58 -6.96 -2.21
CA MET A 74 4.08 -6.79 -3.57
C MET A 74 5.18 -7.79 -3.93
N LYS A 75 5.99 -8.20 -2.96
CA LYS A 75 7.11 -9.15 -3.16
C LYS A 75 6.70 -10.62 -3.18
N ARG A 76 5.44 -10.94 -2.86
CA ARG A 76 4.95 -12.33 -2.76
C ARG A 76 4.41 -12.90 -4.07
N GLY A 77 4.23 -12.08 -5.10
CA GLY A 77 3.80 -12.55 -6.42
C GLY A 77 4.97 -13.16 -7.19
N ILE A 78 4.95 -14.47 -7.43
CA ILE A 78 6.00 -15.15 -8.19
C ILE A 78 5.87 -14.85 -9.69
N TYR A 79 4.68 -15.03 -10.25
CA TYR A 79 4.44 -14.90 -11.70
C TYR A 79 3.74 -13.59 -12.07
N GLY A 80 3.08 -12.92 -11.12
CA GLY A 80 2.45 -11.64 -11.42
C GLY A 80 1.85 -10.92 -10.23
N LEU A 81 1.77 -9.60 -10.39
CA LEU A 81 1.20 -8.67 -9.43
C LEU A 81 0.19 -7.77 -10.17
N ALA A 82 -1.04 -7.73 -9.68
CA ALA A 82 -2.05 -6.77 -10.10
C ALA A 82 -2.29 -5.76 -8.97
N ILE A 83 -2.27 -4.47 -9.31
CA ILE A 83 -2.51 -3.39 -8.35
C ILE A 83 -3.74 -2.60 -8.82
N TYR A 84 -4.66 -2.34 -7.91
CA TYR A 84 -5.79 -1.45 -8.12
C TYR A 84 -5.77 -0.34 -7.07
N ALA A 85 -5.91 0.91 -7.50
CA ALA A 85 -6.02 2.06 -6.61
C ALA A 85 -7.45 2.62 -6.65
N VAL A 86 -8.02 2.84 -5.46
CA VAL A 86 -9.35 3.45 -5.32
C VAL A 86 -9.29 4.94 -5.67
N ASN A 87 -8.29 5.65 -5.14
CA ASN A 87 -8.12 7.09 -5.36
C ASN A 87 -7.63 7.38 -6.79
N ASP A 88 -8.18 8.44 -7.39
CA ASP A 88 -7.98 8.72 -8.81
C ASP A 88 -6.58 9.22 -9.15
N ASN A 89 -5.89 9.95 -8.25
CA ASN A 89 -4.54 10.43 -8.52
C ASN A 89 -3.56 9.25 -8.59
N LEU A 90 -3.60 8.36 -7.61
CA LEU A 90 -2.80 7.15 -7.63
C LEU A 90 -3.14 6.23 -8.81
N LYS A 91 -4.42 6.12 -9.18
CA LYS A 91 -4.85 5.39 -10.37
C LYS A 91 -4.23 5.95 -11.64
N ARG A 92 -4.24 7.28 -11.82
CA ARG A 92 -3.61 7.95 -12.95
C ARG A 92 -2.10 7.70 -12.98
N LYS A 93 -1.42 7.86 -11.84
CA LYS A 93 0.02 7.58 -11.75
C LYS A 93 0.37 6.14 -12.13
N LEU A 94 -0.41 5.14 -11.67
CA LEU A 94 -0.21 3.74 -12.04
C LEU A 94 -0.45 3.50 -13.54
N GLN A 95 -1.42 4.18 -14.16
CA GLN A 95 -1.66 4.10 -15.60
C GLN A 95 -0.51 4.71 -16.41
N ASP A 96 0.00 5.88 -16.00
CA ASP A 96 1.14 6.54 -16.65
C ASP A 96 2.39 5.65 -16.58
N MET A 97 2.68 5.10 -15.39
CA MET A 97 3.79 4.16 -15.20
C MET A 97 3.64 2.91 -16.07
N ARG A 98 2.41 2.40 -16.25
CA ARG A 98 2.15 1.25 -17.14
C ARG A 98 2.45 1.60 -18.60
N VAL A 99 2.02 2.77 -19.07
CA VAL A 99 2.30 3.23 -20.44
C VAL A 99 3.80 3.43 -20.65
N GLU A 100 4.51 3.97 -19.65
CA GLU A 100 5.96 4.12 -19.68
C GLU A 100 6.68 2.76 -19.72
N ALA A 101 6.28 1.80 -18.88
CA ALA A 101 6.84 0.45 -18.89
C ALA A 101 6.66 -0.24 -20.26
N MET A 102 5.47 -0.13 -20.85
CA MET A 102 5.18 -0.67 -22.19
C MET A 102 6.05 -0.05 -23.28
N LYS A 103 6.34 1.26 -23.21
CA LYS A 103 7.27 1.93 -24.13
C LYS A 103 8.70 1.44 -23.97
N ASN A 104 9.08 1.10 -22.74
CA ASN A 104 10.42 0.62 -22.40
C ASN A 104 10.60 -0.89 -22.65
N GLY A 105 9.58 -1.59 -23.20
CA GLY A 105 9.65 -3.01 -23.54
C GLY A 105 9.63 -3.93 -22.32
N ILE A 106 9.10 -3.46 -21.18
CA ILE A 106 8.89 -4.21 -19.95
C ILE A 106 7.43 -4.69 -19.89
#